data_AF-Q34367-F1
#
_entry.id   AF-Q34367-F1
#
_cell.length_a   1.000
_cell.length_b   1.000
_cell.length_c   1.000
_cell.angle_alpha   90.00
_cell.angle_beta   90.00
_cell.angle_gamma   90.00
#
_symmetry.space_group_name_H-M   'P 1'
#
loop_
_entity.id
_entity.type
_entity.pdbx_description
1 polymer ?
#
loop_
_entity_poly.entity_id
_entity_poly.type
_entity_poly.pdbx_seq_one_letter_code
_entity_poly.pdbx_strand_id
1 'polypeptide(L)'
;ALLLAIAWMLNYGSWNYIFYLEVMKNDYEMLMIDFLVMLAAMTKSAQIPFSSWLPAAMAAPTPVSALVHSSTLVTAGVYLLIRFNILLSTSWLGQLLLLLSGLTMFMAGLGANFEFDLKKIIALSTLSQLGLMMSI
;
A
#
# COMPACT_ATOMS: atom_id res chain seq x y z
N ALA A 1 4.85 4.59 -11.16
CA ALA A 1 3.66 5.09 -10.46
C ALA A 1 3.95 6.44 -9.79
N LEU A 2 4.75 6.50 -8.72
CA LEU A 2 5.05 7.75 -8.01
C LEU A 2 5.63 8.88 -8.87
N LEU A 3 6.64 8.60 -9.72
CA LEU A 3 7.20 9.62 -10.64
C LEU A 3 6.16 10.13 -11.65
N LEU A 4 5.25 9.26 -12.09
CA LEU A 4 4.16 9.65 -13.00
C LEU A 4 3.13 10.52 -12.27
N ALA A 5 2.82 10.22 -11.01
CA ALA A 5 1.96 11.05 -10.19
C ALA A 5 2.56 12.46 -9.99
N ILE A 6 3.87 12.55 -9.74
CA ILE A 6 4.58 13.84 -9.63
C ILE A 6 4.56 14.59 -10.98
N ALA A 7 4.73 13.88 -12.10
CA ALA A 7 4.64 14.50 -13.42
C ALA A 7 3.23 15.05 -13.70
N TRP A 8 2.18 14.33 -13.32
CA TRP A 8 0.79 14.79 -13.46
C TRP A 8 0.47 15.99 -12.54
N MET A 9 1.07 16.07 -11.35
CA MET A 9 0.93 17.23 -10.46
C MET A 9 1.48 18.53 -11.08
N LEU A 10 2.32 18.48 -12.13
CA LEU A 10 2.77 19.68 -12.83
C LEU A 10 1.62 20.43 -13.53
N ASN A 11 0.52 19.75 -13.89
CA ASN A 11 -0.64 20.39 -14.52
C ASN A 11 -1.30 21.43 -13.60
N TYR A 12 -1.22 21.24 -12.28
CA TYR A 12 -1.72 22.19 -11.28
C TYR A 12 -0.77 23.39 -11.04
N GLY A 13 0.39 23.42 -11.69
CA GLY A 13 1.37 24.52 -11.63
C GLY A 13 2.24 24.56 -10.38
N SER A 14 1.87 23.86 -9.29
CA SER A 14 2.70 23.72 -8.10
C SER A 14 2.58 22.34 -7.46
N TRP A 15 3.55 21.98 -6.60
CA TRP A 15 3.61 20.66 -5.96
C TRP A 15 2.95 20.65 -4.57
N ASN A 16 2.29 21.75 -4.19
CA ASN A 16 1.68 21.90 -2.87
C ASN A 16 0.39 21.07 -2.75
N TYR A 17 0.56 19.76 -2.65
CA TYR A 17 -0.54 18.79 -2.66
C TYR A 17 -1.56 19.05 -1.54
N ILE A 18 -1.12 19.57 -0.38
CA ILE A 18 -2.00 19.84 0.77
C ILE A 18 -3.20 20.73 0.39
N PHE A 19 -2.98 21.77 -0.42
CA PHE A 19 -4.05 22.67 -0.84
C PHE A 19 -4.92 22.06 -1.96
N TYR A 20 -4.32 21.29 -2.87
CA TYR A 20 -5.05 20.68 -3.99
C TYR A 20 -5.95 19.51 -3.55
N LEU A 21 -5.59 18.81 -2.48
CA LEU A 21 -6.37 17.67 -1.96
C LEU A 21 -7.82 18.02 -1.61
N GLU A 22 -8.05 19.20 -1.05
CA GLU A 22 -9.39 19.65 -0.64
C GLU A 22 -10.13 20.38 -1.76
N VAL A 23 -9.43 21.22 -2.52
CA VAL A 23 -10.05 22.12 -3.50
C VAL A 23 -10.35 21.42 -4.83
N MET A 24 -9.48 20.53 -5.30
CA MET A 24 -9.54 19.93 -6.65
C MET A 24 -9.91 18.44 -6.63
N LYS A 25 -10.64 18.00 -5.61
CA LYS A 25 -10.94 16.58 -5.38
C LYS A 25 -11.71 15.90 -6.51
N ASN A 26 -12.56 16.65 -7.22
CA ASN A 26 -13.43 16.10 -8.26
C ASN A 26 -12.84 16.21 -9.68
N ASP A 27 -11.65 16.78 -9.83
CA ASP A 27 -11.02 16.92 -11.14
C ASP A 27 -10.48 15.58 -11.66
N TYR A 28 -10.56 15.39 -12.97
CA TYR A 28 -10.04 14.18 -13.63
C TYR A 28 -8.55 13.97 -13.40
N GLU A 29 -7.76 15.05 -13.34
CA GLU A 29 -6.32 14.94 -13.09
C GLU A 29 -6.04 14.44 -11.68
N MET A 30 -6.79 14.91 -10.67
CA MET A 30 -6.65 14.47 -9.29
C MET A 30 -7.05 13.01 -9.11
N LEU A 31 -8.10 12.55 -9.79
CA LEU A 31 -8.50 11.14 -9.81
C LEU A 31 -7.42 10.24 -10.43
N MET A 32 -6.75 10.70 -11.49
CA MET A 32 -5.62 9.96 -12.08
C MET A 32 -4.43 9.89 -11.13
N ILE A 33 -4.13 10.99 -10.41
CA ILE A 33 -3.08 11.02 -9.39
C ILE A 33 -3.42 10.05 -8.25
N ASP A 34 -4.67 10.04 -7.77
CA ASP A 34 -5.12 9.14 -6.71
C ASP A 34 -4.95 7.66 -7.11
N PHE A 35 -5.35 7.29 -8.33
CA PHE A 35 -5.13 5.95 -8.85
C PHE A 35 -3.65 5.56 -8.93
N LEU A 36 -2.78 6.46 -9.39
CA LEU A 36 -1.34 6.23 -9.46
C LEU A 36 -0.70 6.10 -8.07
N VAL A 37 -1.14 6.89 -7.10
CA VAL A 37 -0.68 6.82 -5.70
C VAL A 37 -1.13 5.51 -5.07
N MET A 38 -2.38 5.10 -5.31
CA MET A 38 -2.91 3.81 -4.87
C MET A 38 -2.09 2.64 -5.39
N LEU A 39 -1.79 2.61 -6.70
CA LEU A 39 -0.93 1.57 -7.28
C LEU A 39 0.46 1.57 -6.66
N ALA A 40 1.05 2.75 -6.43
CA ALA A 40 2.35 2.85 -5.76
C ALA A 40 2.30 2.27 -4.34
N ALA A 41 1.24 2.58 -3.57
CA ALA A 41 1.05 2.06 -2.23
C ALA A 41 0.87 0.53 -2.22
N MET A 42 0.01 -0.02 -3.09
CA MET A 42 -0.25 -1.47 -3.17
C MET A 42 1.01 -2.29 -3.49
N THR A 43 1.89 -1.77 -4.36
CA THR A 43 3.15 -2.46 -4.68
C THR A 43 4.12 -2.49 -3.50
N LYS A 44 4.14 -1.43 -2.67
CA LYS A 44 5.03 -1.33 -1.51
C LYS A 44 4.50 -2.07 -0.29
N SER A 45 3.19 -2.12 -0.08
CA SER A 45 2.56 -2.83 1.05
C SER A 45 2.20 -4.29 0.77
N ALA A 46 2.62 -4.85 -0.38
CA ALA A 46 2.43 -6.24 -0.77
C ALA A 46 0.96 -6.71 -0.75
N GLN A 47 0.04 -5.83 -1.18
CA GLN A 47 -1.38 -6.20 -1.35
C GLN A 47 -1.56 -7.06 -2.61
N ILE A 48 -2.62 -7.85 -2.70
CA ILE A 48 -3.01 -8.60 -3.91
C ILE A 48 -3.21 -7.57 -5.02
N PRO A 49 -2.55 -7.72 -6.19
CA PRO A 49 -1.86 -8.91 -6.71
C PRO A 49 -0.36 -9.04 -6.40
N PHE A 50 0.26 -8.05 -5.77
CA PHE A 50 1.70 -7.96 -5.51
C PHE A 50 2.14 -8.59 -4.17
N SER A 51 1.44 -9.61 -3.66
CA SER A 51 1.76 -10.23 -2.36
C SER A 51 2.95 -11.19 -2.40
N SER A 52 3.35 -11.68 -3.58
CA SER A 52 4.33 -12.76 -3.75
C SER A 52 5.77 -12.42 -3.35
N TRP A 53 6.16 -11.15 -3.42
CA TRP A 53 7.55 -10.77 -3.18
C TRP A 53 7.93 -10.77 -1.69
N LEU A 54 6.96 -10.57 -0.80
CA LEU A 54 7.21 -10.47 0.64
C LEU A 54 7.61 -11.83 1.26
N PRO A 55 6.92 -12.95 0.97
CA PRO A 55 7.38 -14.28 1.40
C PRO A 55 8.71 -14.70 0.75
N ALA A 56 8.96 -14.28 -0.50
CA ALA A 56 10.22 -14.57 -1.20
C ALA A 56 11.43 -13.81 -0.59
N ALA A 57 11.20 -12.62 -0.02
CA ALA A 57 12.25 -11.81 0.62
C ALA A 57 12.87 -12.48 1.86
N MET A 58 12.21 -13.48 2.46
CA MET A 58 12.72 -14.23 3.61
C MET A 58 13.88 -15.19 3.29
N ALA A 59 14.32 -15.27 2.03
CA ALA A 59 15.59 -15.90 1.66
C ALA A 59 16.82 -15.10 2.15
N ALA A 60 16.65 -13.81 2.50
CA ALA A 60 17.71 -12.93 2.96
C ALA A 60 18.14 -13.22 4.43
N PRO A 61 19.37 -12.84 4.83
CA PRO A 61 19.86 -13.05 6.19
C PRO A 61 18.99 -12.34 7.24
N THR A 62 18.86 -12.97 8.42
CA THR A 62 17.94 -12.59 9.51
C THR A 62 18.00 -11.14 10.01
N PRO A 63 19.16 -10.43 10.05
CA PRO A 63 19.14 -9.00 10.43
C PRO A 63 18.55 -8.10 9.33
N VAL A 64 18.68 -8.48 8.06
CA VAL A 64 18.18 -7.67 6.93
C VAL A 64 16.68 -7.85 6.77
N SER A 65 16.17 -9.08 6.92
CA SER A 65 14.72 -9.32 6.91
C SER A 65 14.03 -8.62 8.08
N ALA A 66 14.59 -8.68 9.29
CA ALA A 66 14.03 -7.94 10.44
C ALA A 66 13.87 -6.43 10.17
N LEU A 67 14.82 -5.80 9.48
CA LEU A 67 14.79 -4.36 9.19
C LEU A 67 13.80 -4.02 8.06
N VAL A 68 13.81 -4.80 6.98
CA VAL A 68 12.93 -4.58 5.82
C VAL A 68 11.46 -4.82 6.18
N HIS A 69 11.18 -5.82 7.03
CA HIS A 69 9.82 -6.17 7.42
C HIS A 69 9.26 -5.32 8.57
N SER A 70 10.09 -4.64 9.37
CA SER A 70 9.61 -3.86 10.52
C SER A 70 9.43 -2.37 10.26
N SER A 71 10.28 -1.72 9.44
CA SER A 71 10.46 -0.27 9.64
C SER A 71 10.52 0.61 8.39
N THR A 72 10.79 0.10 7.19
CA THR A 72 11.15 1.00 6.07
C THR A 72 10.31 0.86 4.81
N LEU A 73 10.27 -0.31 4.19
CA LEU A 73 9.71 -0.40 2.84
C LEU A 73 8.19 -0.55 2.86
N VAL A 74 7.68 -1.36 3.78
CA VAL A 74 6.29 -1.81 3.75
C VAL A 74 5.35 -0.81 4.44
N THR A 75 5.83 -0.12 5.47
CA THR A 75 5.13 0.97 6.15
C THR A 75 5.07 2.26 5.33
N ALA A 76 6.02 2.47 4.40
CA ALA A 76 5.99 3.63 3.50
C ALA A 76 4.75 3.66 2.59
N GLY A 77 4.24 2.49 2.19
CA GLY A 77 2.98 2.40 1.43
C GLY A 77 1.77 2.84 2.24
N VAL A 78 1.68 2.40 3.50
CA VAL A 78 0.61 2.80 4.44
C VAL A 78 0.69 4.31 4.72
N TYR A 79 1.89 4.83 4.98
CA TYR A 79 2.09 6.26 5.25
C TYR A 79 1.62 7.15 4.08
N LEU A 80 1.89 6.74 2.84
CA LEU A 80 1.41 7.47 1.66
C LEU A 80 -0.12 7.52 1.63
N LEU A 81 -0.82 6.41 1.86
CA LEU A 81 -2.29 6.41 1.85
C LEU A 81 -2.89 7.25 2.97
N ILE A 82 -2.29 7.24 4.18
CA ILE A 82 -2.74 8.11 5.27
C ILE A 82 -2.65 9.59 4.87
N ARG A 83 -1.61 9.99 4.12
CA ARG A 83 -1.45 11.37 3.65
C ARG A 83 -2.48 11.77 2.58
N PHE A 84 -2.98 10.80 1.81
CA PHE A 84 -3.98 11.00 0.75
C PHE A 84 -5.41 10.59 1.17
N ASN A 85 -5.66 10.34 2.48
CA ASN A 85 -6.93 9.85 3.00
C ASN A 85 -8.15 10.71 2.59
N ILE A 86 -7.97 12.04 2.52
CA ILE A 86 -9.04 12.96 2.14
C ILE A 86 -9.61 12.65 0.74
N LEU A 87 -8.79 12.19 -0.21
CA LEU A 87 -9.26 11.74 -1.53
C LEU A 87 -9.93 10.37 -1.45
N LEU A 88 -9.26 9.43 -0.79
CA LEU A 88 -9.60 8.03 -0.79
C LEU A 88 -10.93 7.73 -0.09
N SER A 89 -11.18 8.37 1.06
CA SER A 89 -12.33 8.11 1.94
C SER A 89 -13.70 8.21 1.28
N THR A 90 -13.85 9.02 0.23
CA THR A 90 -15.13 9.18 -0.48
C THR A 90 -15.10 8.64 -1.91
N SER A 91 -13.97 8.08 -2.34
CA SER A 91 -13.78 7.60 -3.70
C SER A 91 -14.21 6.13 -3.81
N TRP A 92 -14.63 5.72 -5.01
CA TRP A 92 -14.83 4.30 -5.33
C TRP A 92 -13.51 3.50 -5.20
N LEU A 93 -12.38 4.15 -5.45
CA LEU A 93 -11.05 3.56 -5.31
C LEU A 93 -10.76 3.14 -3.86
N GLY A 94 -11.16 3.95 -2.87
CA GLY A 94 -11.03 3.59 -1.45
C GLY A 94 -11.80 2.31 -1.08
N GLN A 95 -13.02 2.16 -1.61
CA GLN A 95 -13.83 0.94 -1.41
C GLN A 95 -13.18 -0.30 -2.05
N LEU A 96 -12.60 -0.16 -3.24
CA LEU A 96 -11.82 -1.24 -3.86
C LEU A 96 -10.59 -1.61 -3.04
N LEU A 97 -9.88 -0.63 -2.50
CA LEU A 97 -8.70 -0.86 -1.68
C LEU A 97 -9.06 -1.64 -0.41
N LEU A 98 -10.17 -1.29 0.24
CA LEU A 98 -10.70 -2.00 1.40
C LEU A 98 -11.05 -3.46 1.07
N LEU A 99 -11.65 -3.71 -0.09
CA LEU A 99 -11.94 -5.08 -0.53
C LEU A 99 -10.65 -5.88 -0.77
N LEU A 100 -9.67 -5.29 -1.46
CA LEU A 100 -8.38 -5.94 -1.71
C LEU A 100 -7.60 -6.20 -0.42
N SER A 101 -7.65 -5.29 0.55
CA SER A 101 -6.98 -5.44 1.84
C SER A 101 -7.65 -6.48 2.74
N GLY A 102 -8.98 -6.61 2.67
CA GLY A 102 -9.70 -7.72 3.30
C GLY A 102 -9.29 -9.08 2.72
N LEU A 103 -9.16 -9.18 1.39
CA LEU A 103 -8.74 -10.41 0.72
C LEU A 103 -7.28 -10.78 1.04
N THR A 104 -6.37 -9.82 1.13
CA THR A 104 -4.96 -10.08 1.48
C THR A 104 -4.81 -10.58 2.91
N MET A 105 -5.55 -9.97 3.84
CA MET A 105 -5.59 -10.40 5.23
C MET A 105 -6.07 -11.84 5.36
N PHE A 106 -7.14 -12.19 4.64
CA PHE A 106 -7.68 -13.55 4.64
C PHE A 106 -6.71 -14.55 4.02
N MET A 107 -6.13 -14.22 2.86
CA MET A 107 -5.16 -15.07 2.16
C MET A 107 -3.90 -15.34 3.01
N ALA A 108 -3.34 -14.30 3.63
CA ALA A 108 -2.18 -14.45 4.49
C ALA A 108 -2.50 -15.22 5.79
N GLY A 109 -3.68 -14.99 6.37
CA GLY A 109 -4.14 -15.72 7.55
C GLY A 109 -4.30 -17.21 7.29
N LEU A 110 -4.90 -17.60 6.16
CA LEU A 110 -4.98 -19.00 5.76
C LEU A 110 -3.61 -19.60 5.42
N GLY A 111 -2.78 -18.87 4.66
CA GLY A 111 -1.45 -19.33 4.26
C GLY A 111 -0.52 -19.60 5.43
N ALA A 112 -0.59 -18.79 6.49
CA ALA A 112 0.24 -18.95 7.68
C ALA A 112 -0.01 -20.29 8.41
N ASN A 113 -1.21 -20.84 8.31
CA ASN A 113 -1.56 -22.11 8.96
C ASN A 113 -0.99 -23.35 8.24
N PHE A 114 -0.67 -23.22 6.95
CA PHE A 114 -0.16 -24.33 6.12
C PHE A 114 1.36 -24.31 5.94
N GLU A 115 2.04 -23.25 6.38
CA GLU A 115 3.50 -23.15 6.29
C GLU A 115 4.18 -23.73 7.54
N PHE A 116 5.25 -24.49 7.34
CA PHE A 116 6.03 -25.11 8.42
C PHE A 116 7.22 -24.26 8.86
N ASP A 117 7.69 -23.32 8.02
CA ASP A 117 8.84 -22.47 8.31
C ASP A 117 8.43 -21.26 9.16
N LEU A 118 8.98 -21.15 10.38
CA LEU A 118 8.71 -20.02 11.29
C LEU A 118 8.92 -18.63 10.65
N LYS A 119 9.94 -18.48 9.78
CA LYS A 119 10.21 -17.21 9.09
C LYS A 119 9.09 -16.82 8.12
N LYS A 120 8.50 -17.80 7.43
CA LYS A 120 7.39 -17.56 6.51
C LYS A 120 6.08 -17.30 7.26
N ILE A 121 5.86 -17.97 8.39
CA ILE A 121 4.73 -17.69 9.28
C ILE A 121 4.76 -16.24 9.74
N ILE A 122 5.93 -15.74 10.17
CA ILE A 122 6.10 -14.32 10.57
C ILE A 122 5.91 -13.38 9.37
N ALA A 123 6.42 -13.72 8.19
CA ALA A 123 6.19 -12.92 6.98
C ALA A 123 4.68 -12.79 6.67
N LEU A 124 3.96 -13.90 6.71
CA LEU A 124 2.52 -13.93 6.43
C LEU A 124 1.71 -13.22 7.53
N SER A 125 2.11 -13.32 8.80
CA SER A 125 1.47 -12.56 9.87
C SER A 125 1.73 -11.05 9.74
N THR A 126 2.92 -10.62 9.27
CA THR A 126 3.12 -9.19 8.95
C THR A 126 2.25 -8.74 7.77
N LEU A 127 2.06 -9.59 6.77
CA LEU A 127 1.20 -9.28 5.63
C LEU A 127 -0.25 -9.07 6.05
N SER A 128 -0.78 -9.92 6.94
CA SER A 128 -2.16 -9.77 7.44
C SER A 128 -2.33 -8.49 8.27
N GLN A 129 -1.33 -8.13 9.09
CA GLN A 129 -1.34 -6.87 9.84
C GLN A 129 -1.26 -5.65 8.91
N LEU A 130 -0.50 -5.74 7.82
CA LEU A 130 -0.47 -4.67 6.81
C LEU A 130 -1.79 -4.56 6.05
N GLY A 131 -2.44 -5.68 5.73
CA GLY A 131 -3.81 -5.68 5.19
C GLY A 131 -4.79 -4.93 6.10
N LEU A 132 -4.72 -5.16 7.42
CA LEU A 132 -5.49 -4.40 8.42
C LEU A 132 -5.13 -2.92 8.45
N MET A 133 -3.84 -2.57 8.43
CA MET A 133 -3.42 -1.16 8.42
C MET A 133 -3.81 -0.44 7.12
N MET A 134 -4.04 -1.17 6.04
CA MET A 134 -4.44 -0.60 4.75
C MET A 134 -5.95 -0.38 4.65
N SER A 135 -6.78 -0.97 5.51
CA SER A 135 -8.23 -0.74 5.55
C SER A 135 -8.60 0.56 6.29
N ILE A 136 -7.87 1.66 6.03
CA ILE A 136 -8.16 3.02 6.51
C ILE A 136 -9.03 3.72 5.48
#